data_AF-A0A7Z9VJV1-F1
#
_entry.id   AF-A0A7Z9VJV1-F1
#
_cell.length_a   1.000
_cell.length_b   1.000
_cell.length_c   1.000
_cell.angle_alpha   90.00
_cell.angle_beta   90.00
_cell.angle_gamma   90.00
#
_symmetry.space_group_name_H-M   'P 1'
#
loop_
_entity.id
_entity.type
_entity.pdbx_description
1 polymer ?
#
loop_
_entity_poly.entity_id
_entity_poly.type
_entity_poly.pdbx_seq_one_letter_code
_entity_poly.pdbx_strand_id
1 'polypeptide(L)'
;MSKNKTSRRNFIKTTMMVGAGMFLPKSITLAKSGSSDDKRIIVIGAGLAGLSCAYELQQSGYNVFLLEARSRPGGRVRTNRDPFADGLYAEMGAEYVDSSDEYVRKYAQEFDLSVLPAKQYDGIYVRGQHISMADMKSGKIALPYTGIERGKLFAQEVAYIQDWIKMVKELGESSKEVQALDKMSVAEILKKGGAPQDIIDLYTFTNATESTSVPAKMSALNMILANSKTSAFSENTVEGRIFGGNDQLPKIFAKKLGNNIKYNRAVQKIMFTDNQVTVHFLENGKRKDVFGSRCVLAMPLSVLRRVKIDPLFSESKMHCIRKQAYGHVMKIAMQYGRRFWDEPG
;
A
#
# COMPACT_ATOMS: atom_id res chain seq x y z
N MET A 1 -62.17 -48.20 25.03
CA MET A 1 -62.49 -47.72 26.39
C MET A 1 -61.31 -46.92 26.93
N SER A 2 -61.63 -45.75 27.49
CA SER A 2 -60.89 -44.91 28.43
C SER A 2 -59.44 -44.46 28.12
N LYS A 3 -59.35 -43.21 27.66
CA LYS A 3 -58.20 -42.30 27.78
C LYS A 3 -57.98 -41.95 29.26
N ASN A 4 -56.73 -41.90 29.73
CA ASN A 4 -56.40 -41.10 30.92
C ASN A 4 -55.33 -40.05 30.61
N LYS A 5 -55.77 -38.79 30.76
CA LYS A 5 -55.03 -37.54 30.58
C LYS A 5 -54.12 -37.31 31.79
N THR A 6 -52.83 -37.10 31.56
CA THR A 6 -51.94 -36.45 32.54
C THR A 6 -52.10 -34.92 32.41
N SER A 7 -52.76 -34.33 33.40
CA SER A 7 -53.05 -32.89 33.49
C SER A 7 -51.89 -32.14 34.19
N ARG A 8 -51.59 -30.94 33.65
CA ARG A 8 -50.54 -29.96 34.00
C ARG A 8 -50.57 -29.39 35.44
N ARG A 9 -51.19 -30.05 36.42
CA ARG A 9 -51.45 -29.46 37.76
C ARG A 9 -50.81 -30.17 38.96
N ASN A 10 -50.01 -31.23 38.78
CA ASN A 10 -49.38 -31.97 39.89
C ASN A 10 -47.83 -31.92 39.92
N PHE A 11 -47.18 -31.01 39.18
CA PHE A 11 -45.71 -30.85 39.23
C PHE A 11 -45.25 -29.73 40.18
N ILE A 12 -46.17 -29.02 40.83
CA ILE A 12 -45.85 -27.97 41.79
C ILE A 12 -46.34 -28.44 43.17
N LYS A 13 -45.50 -29.18 43.91
CA LYS A 13 -45.50 -29.30 45.39
C LYS A 13 -44.60 -30.44 45.89
N THR A 14 -43.28 -30.29 45.79
CA THR A 14 -42.21 -30.93 46.61
C THR A 14 -40.89 -30.53 45.93
N THR A 15 -39.86 -29.92 46.52
CA THR A 15 -39.43 -29.74 47.92
C THR A 15 -38.42 -28.58 47.92
N MET A 16 -38.46 -27.71 48.93
CA MET A 16 -37.48 -26.65 49.19
C MET A 16 -36.28 -27.18 49.99
N MET A 17 -35.12 -26.55 49.74
CA MET A 17 -33.87 -26.48 50.53
C MET A 17 -32.92 -27.70 50.49
N VAL A 18 -31.73 -27.53 49.88
CA VAL A 18 -30.45 -27.13 50.52
C VAL A 18 -29.40 -26.96 49.40
N GLY A 19 -28.64 -25.86 49.42
CA GLY A 19 -27.43 -25.72 48.59
C GLY A 19 -27.19 -24.30 48.06
N ALA A 20 -26.70 -23.41 48.93
CA ALA A 20 -26.16 -22.11 48.52
C ALA A 20 -24.85 -22.32 47.73
N GLY A 21 -24.97 -22.49 46.42
CA GLY A 21 -23.88 -22.28 45.46
C GLY A 21 -24.30 -21.17 44.53
N MET A 22 -23.59 -20.04 44.57
CA MET A 22 -23.75 -18.96 43.58
C MET A 22 -23.37 -19.50 42.19
N PHE A 23 -24.32 -20.09 41.49
CA PHE A 23 -24.30 -20.14 40.04
C PHE A 23 -24.69 -18.76 39.56
N LEU A 24 -23.68 -17.90 39.36
CA LEU A 24 -23.82 -16.78 38.43
C LEU A 24 -24.38 -17.37 37.14
N PRO A 25 -25.54 -16.93 36.63
CA PRO A 25 -25.89 -17.25 35.26
C PRO A 25 -24.72 -16.69 34.45
N LYS A 26 -23.94 -17.58 33.80
CA LYS A 26 -23.12 -17.15 32.67
C LYS A 26 -24.08 -16.35 31.82
N SER A 27 -23.88 -15.05 31.78
CA SER A 27 -24.58 -14.16 30.88
C SER A 27 -24.58 -14.90 29.56
N ILE A 28 -25.76 -15.36 29.13
CA ILE A 28 -25.95 -15.79 27.77
C ILE A 28 -25.66 -14.51 27.02
N THR A 29 -24.41 -14.33 26.62
CA THR A 29 -24.06 -13.37 25.61
C THR A 29 -24.92 -13.84 24.48
N LEU A 30 -25.99 -13.10 24.21
CA LEU A 30 -26.75 -13.26 22.99
C LEU A 30 -25.66 -13.09 21.92
N ALA A 31 -25.16 -14.23 21.42
CA ALA A 31 -24.32 -14.22 20.25
C ALA A 31 -25.14 -13.39 19.27
N LYS A 32 -24.54 -12.30 18.80
CA LYS A 32 -25.17 -11.36 17.87
C LYS A 32 -25.33 -12.12 16.54
N SER A 33 -26.28 -13.03 16.55
CA SER A 33 -26.74 -13.83 15.44
C SER A 33 -27.46 -12.84 14.54
N GLY A 34 -26.88 -12.62 13.37
CA GLY A 34 -27.42 -11.70 12.38
C GLY A 34 -26.44 -10.58 12.03
N SER A 35 -25.25 -10.96 11.58
CA SER A 35 -24.66 -10.24 10.45
C SER A 35 -25.65 -10.41 9.29
N SER A 36 -26.74 -9.64 9.27
CA SER A 36 -27.59 -9.59 8.08
C SER A 36 -26.75 -8.99 6.96
N ASP A 37 -26.98 -9.45 5.74
CA ASP A 37 -26.34 -8.93 4.54
C ASP A 37 -26.48 -7.40 4.43
N ASP A 38 -27.51 -6.82 5.08
CA ASP A 38 -27.79 -5.38 5.11
C ASP A 38 -26.72 -4.52 5.79
N LYS A 39 -25.87 -5.09 6.66
CA LYS A 39 -24.78 -4.35 7.34
C LYS A 39 -23.37 -4.71 6.86
N ARG A 40 -23.27 -5.43 5.74
CA ARG A 40 -21.98 -5.81 5.14
C ARG A 40 -21.16 -4.59 4.71
N ILE A 41 -19.85 -4.60 4.97
CA ILE A 41 -18.88 -3.66 4.42
C ILE A 41 -18.16 -4.36 3.26
N ILE A 42 -18.26 -3.78 2.06
CA ILE A 42 -17.59 -4.29 0.87
C ILE A 42 -16.21 -3.64 0.76
N VAL A 43 -15.17 -4.43 0.58
CA VAL A 43 -13.81 -3.92 0.29
C VAL A 43 -13.43 -4.37 -1.12
N ILE A 44 -12.96 -3.45 -1.95
CA ILE A 44 -12.59 -3.78 -3.34
C ILE A 44 -11.09 -3.63 -3.55
N GLY A 45 -10.43 -4.75 -3.83
CA GLY A 45 -8.99 -4.89 -4.07
C GLY A 45 -8.25 -5.56 -2.92
N ALA A 46 -7.63 -6.71 -3.19
CA ALA A 46 -6.77 -7.44 -2.24
C ALA A 46 -5.30 -7.02 -2.33
N GLY A 47 -5.04 -5.72 -2.51
CA GLY A 47 -3.72 -5.14 -2.20
C GLY A 47 -3.54 -4.95 -0.69
N LEU A 48 -2.34 -4.55 -0.24
CA LEU A 48 -2.08 -4.32 1.19
C LEU A 48 -3.12 -3.41 1.86
N ALA A 49 -3.50 -2.31 1.21
CA ALA A 49 -4.50 -1.37 1.75
C ALA A 49 -5.89 -2.01 1.97
N GLY A 50 -6.35 -2.85 1.05
CA GLY A 50 -7.65 -3.51 1.19
C GLY A 50 -7.59 -4.71 2.14
N LEU A 51 -6.47 -5.44 2.14
CA LEU A 51 -6.25 -6.56 3.05
C LEU A 51 -6.15 -6.11 4.50
N SER A 52 -5.39 -5.06 4.81
CA SER A 52 -5.29 -4.52 6.16
C SER A 52 -6.61 -3.90 6.63
N CYS A 53 -7.29 -3.15 5.76
CA CYS A 53 -8.63 -2.61 6.06
C CYS A 53 -9.63 -3.71 6.40
N ALA A 54 -9.72 -4.74 5.55
CA ALA A 54 -10.64 -5.85 5.78
C ALA A 54 -10.28 -6.63 7.05
N TYR A 55 -8.98 -6.81 7.32
CA TYR A 55 -8.50 -7.46 8.53
C TYR A 55 -8.93 -6.71 9.79
N GLU A 56 -8.62 -5.41 9.88
CA GLU A 56 -8.97 -4.59 11.05
C GLU A 56 -10.49 -4.49 11.27
N LEU A 57 -11.27 -4.39 10.19
CA LEU A 57 -12.73 -4.44 10.26
C LEU A 57 -13.24 -5.80 10.76
N GLN A 58 -12.66 -6.91 10.30
CA GLN A 58 -13.00 -8.26 10.77
C GLN A 58 -12.65 -8.44 12.25
N GLN A 59 -11.48 -7.98 12.68
CA GLN A 59 -11.04 -8.02 14.08
C GLN A 59 -11.96 -7.18 14.99
N SER A 60 -12.54 -6.11 14.44
CA SER A 60 -13.54 -5.28 15.11
C SER A 60 -14.97 -5.86 15.07
N GLY A 61 -15.16 -7.08 14.52
CA GLY A 61 -16.44 -7.78 14.49
C GLY A 61 -17.41 -7.33 13.39
N TYR A 62 -16.95 -6.60 12.38
CA TYR A 62 -17.78 -6.23 11.23
C TYR A 62 -17.92 -7.37 10.22
N ASN A 63 -19.07 -7.43 9.54
CA ASN A 63 -19.29 -8.32 8.39
C ASN A 63 -18.58 -7.75 7.16
N VAL A 64 -17.42 -8.30 6.80
CA VAL A 64 -16.59 -7.82 5.69
C VAL A 64 -16.66 -8.78 4.50
N PHE A 65 -16.75 -8.20 3.30
CA PHE A 65 -16.70 -8.95 2.06
C PHE A 65 -15.72 -8.30 1.09
N LEU A 66 -14.59 -8.96 0.83
CA LEU A 66 -13.53 -8.45 -0.02
C LEU A 66 -13.61 -9.06 -1.43
N LEU A 67 -13.68 -8.21 -2.45
CA LEU A 67 -13.62 -8.60 -3.87
C LEU A 67 -12.22 -8.33 -4.45
N GLU A 68 -11.64 -9.32 -5.12
CA GLU A 68 -10.37 -9.19 -5.84
C GLU A 68 -10.52 -9.67 -7.29
N ALA A 69 -10.01 -8.86 -8.22
CA ALA A 69 -10.10 -9.14 -9.64
C ALA A 69 -9.23 -10.32 -10.07
N ARG A 70 -8.06 -10.49 -9.46
CA ARG A 70 -7.08 -11.54 -9.79
C ARG A 70 -7.32 -12.82 -8.98
N SER A 71 -6.56 -13.85 -9.30
CA SER A 71 -6.52 -15.13 -8.59
C SER A 71 -5.62 -15.12 -7.35
N ARG A 72 -5.03 -13.96 -6.99
CA ARG A 72 -4.04 -13.85 -5.91
C ARG A 72 -4.20 -12.56 -5.10
N PRO A 73 -3.78 -12.55 -3.83
CA PRO A 73 -3.65 -11.33 -3.04
C PRO A 73 -2.34 -10.58 -3.36
N GLY A 74 -2.15 -9.43 -2.73
CA GLY A 74 -0.91 -8.65 -2.70
C GLY A 74 -0.92 -7.45 -3.65
N GLY A 75 -1.74 -7.44 -4.70
CA GLY A 75 -1.79 -6.33 -5.64
C GLY A 75 -0.43 -6.06 -6.29
N ARG A 76 0.19 -4.94 -5.91
CA ARG A 76 1.53 -4.50 -6.36
C ARG A 76 2.70 -5.15 -5.58
N VAL A 77 2.42 -5.90 -4.52
CA VAL A 77 3.40 -6.78 -3.87
C VAL A 77 3.38 -8.12 -4.60
N ARG A 78 4.54 -8.58 -5.06
CA ARG A 78 4.67 -9.83 -5.81
C ARG A 78 6.11 -10.36 -5.69
N THR A 79 6.24 -11.58 -5.20
CA THR A 79 7.50 -12.31 -5.18
C THR A 79 7.40 -13.45 -6.20
N ASN A 80 8.33 -13.50 -7.15
CA ASN A 80 8.47 -14.62 -8.07
C ASN A 80 9.52 -15.59 -7.51
N ARG A 81 9.16 -16.87 -7.43
CA ARG A 81 10.04 -17.96 -7.02
C ARG A 81 10.56 -18.71 -8.25
N ASP A 82 9.70 -18.99 -9.23
CA ASP A 82 10.14 -19.50 -10.53
C ASP A 82 10.56 -18.36 -11.49
N PRO A 83 11.55 -18.56 -12.37
CA PRO A 83 12.35 -19.78 -12.59
C PRO A 83 13.65 -19.82 -11.76
N PHE A 84 13.70 -19.15 -10.60
CA PHE A 84 14.93 -19.04 -9.83
C PHE A 84 15.26 -20.38 -9.15
N ALA A 85 16.50 -20.84 -9.30
CA ALA A 85 16.97 -22.10 -8.73
C ALA A 85 17.40 -21.93 -7.26
N ASP A 86 17.68 -23.05 -6.59
CA ASP A 86 18.28 -23.11 -5.25
C ASP A 86 17.48 -22.40 -4.15
N GLY A 87 16.15 -22.35 -4.32
CA GLY A 87 15.24 -21.66 -3.38
C GLY A 87 15.36 -20.14 -3.43
N LEU A 88 16.07 -19.58 -4.41
CA LEU A 88 16.13 -18.15 -4.64
C LEU A 88 14.78 -17.63 -5.15
N TYR A 89 14.59 -16.32 -5.00
CA TYR A 89 13.38 -15.64 -5.45
C TYR A 89 13.69 -14.16 -5.67
N ALA A 90 12.84 -13.51 -6.44
CA ALA A 90 12.94 -12.09 -6.72
C ALA A 90 11.64 -11.37 -6.38
N GLU A 91 11.75 -10.21 -5.73
CA GLU A 91 10.63 -9.29 -5.65
C GLU A 91 10.38 -8.71 -7.04
N MET A 92 9.21 -8.95 -7.60
CA MET A 92 8.77 -8.41 -8.91
C MET A 92 7.71 -7.30 -8.74
N GLY A 93 7.57 -6.81 -7.51
CA GLY A 93 6.72 -5.70 -7.12
C GLY A 93 7.45 -4.82 -6.11
N ALA A 94 6.75 -4.47 -5.02
CA ALA A 94 7.33 -3.76 -3.88
C ALA A 94 8.61 -4.47 -3.38
N GLU A 95 9.70 -3.71 -3.31
CA GLU A 95 11.05 -4.22 -3.05
C GLU A 95 11.41 -4.15 -1.57
N TYR A 96 11.31 -2.97 -0.96
CA TYR A 96 11.86 -2.73 0.36
C TYR A 96 10.79 -2.58 1.45
N VAL A 97 11.23 -2.84 2.68
CA VAL A 97 10.55 -2.56 3.96
C VAL A 97 11.53 -1.77 4.83
N ASP A 98 11.39 -0.46 4.87
CA ASP A 98 12.28 0.46 5.58
C ASP A 98 12.06 0.36 7.09
N SER A 99 13.10 0.61 7.88
CA SER A 99 13.03 0.91 9.33
C SER A 99 11.85 1.81 9.77
N SER A 100 11.44 2.75 8.92
CA SER A 100 10.39 3.74 9.15
C SER A 100 8.98 3.29 8.72
N ASP A 101 8.83 2.14 8.06
CA ASP A 101 7.53 1.60 7.63
C ASP A 101 6.71 1.03 8.81
N GLU A 102 6.23 1.90 9.70
CA GLU A 102 5.57 1.58 10.97
C GLU A 102 4.55 0.46 10.83
N TYR A 103 3.60 0.59 9.90
CA TYR A 103 2.51 -0.38 9.75
C TYR A 103 2.98 -1.71 9.17
N VAL A 104 3.90 -1.70 8.20
CA VAL A 104 4.44 -2.94 7.62
C VAL A 104 5.23 -3.69 8.70
N ARG A 105 6.02 -2.98 9.51
CA ARG A 105 6.77 -3.56 10.63
C ARG A 105 5.87 -4.09 11.74
N LYS A 106 4.82 -3.35 12.11
CA LYS A 106 3.80 -3.82 13.06
C LYS A 106 3.23 -5.17 12.62
N TYR A 107 2.76 -5.28 11.38
CA TYR A 107 2.18 -6.53 10.90
C TYR A 107 3.20 -7.63 10.64
N ALA A 108 4.42 -7.29 10.25
CA ALA A 108 5.50 -8.27 10.15
C ALA A 108 5.76 -8.91 11.53
N GLN A 109 5.85 -8.10 12.59
CA GLN A 109 5.97 -8.60 13.96
C GLN A 109 4.75 -9.42 14.40
N GLU A 110 3.53 -8.92 14.17
CA GLU A 110 2.29 -9.63 14.53
C GLU A 110 2.16 -10.99 13.83
N PHE A 111 2.70 -11.11 12.62
CA PHE A 111 2.60 -12.31 11.80
C PHE A 111 3.87 -13.16 11.80
N ASP A 112 4.81 -12.86 12.69
CA ASP A 112 6.07 -13.59 12.86
C ASP A 112 6.89 -13.68 11.56
N LEU A 113 6.95 -12.55 10.84
CA LEU A 113 7.74 -12.38 9.61
C LEU A 113 9.05 -11.67 9.92
N SER A 114 10.17 -12.33 9.64
CA SER A 114 11.49 -11.73 9.76
C SER A 114 11.77 -10.77 8.61
N VAL A 115 12.12 -9.52 8.92
CA VAL A 115 12.63 -8.54 7.95
C VAL A 115 14.15 -8.54 8.01
N LEU A 116 14.80 -8.93 6.93
CA LEU A 116 16.27 -8.97 6.82
C LEU A 116 16.78 -7.71 6.13
N PRO A 117 17.95 -7.17 6.54
CA PRO A 117 18.60 -6.08 5.82
C PRO A 117 18.86 -6.43 4.35
N ALA A 118 18.68 -5.45 3.47
CA ALA A 118 18.94 -5.55 2.04
C ALA A 118 20.09 -4.60 1.67
N LYS A 119 21.13 -5.15 1.03
CA LYS A 119 22.15 -4.34 0.36
C LYS A 119 21.50 -3.72 -0.89
N GLN A 120 21.56 -2.40 -1.01
CA GLN A 120 20.93 -1.68 -2.12
C GLN A 120 21.87 -1.54 -3.33
N TYR A 121 23.06 -0.94 -3.14
CA TYR A 121 23.94 -0.52 -4.22
C TYR A 121 25.39 -0.93 -3.95
N ASP A 122 26.07 -1.50 -4.96
CA ASP A 122 27.50 -1.80 -4.94
C ASP A 122 28.34 -0.67 -5.54
N GLY A 123 27.80 -0.03 -6.58
CA GLY A 123 28.41 1.07 -7.30
C GLY A 123 27.43 1.77 -8.21
N ILE A 124 27.90 2.81 -8.88
CA ILE A 124 27.19 3.58 -9.88
C ILE A 124 27.95 3.53 -11.19
N TYR A 125 27.22 3.49 -12.30
CA TYR A 125 27.80 3.65 -13.63
C TYR A 125 27.22 4.90 -14.28
N VAL A 126 28.05 5.91 -14.48
CA VAL A 126 27.62 7.24 -14.93
C VAL A 126 28.61 7.79 -15.95
N ARG A 127 28.11 8.23 -17.11
CA ARG A 127 28.93 8.82 -18.20
C ARG A 127 30.19 8.00 -18.55
N GLY A 128 30.05 6.68 -18.59
CA GLY A 128 31.14 5.76 -18.93
C GLY A 128 32.09 5.41 -17.77
N GLN A 129 31.82 5.91 -16.56
CA GLN A 129 32.65 5.68 -15.38
C GLN A 129 31.91 4.81 -14.37
N HIS A 130 32.55 3.73 -13.94
CA HIS A 130 32.12 2.96 -12.78
C HIS A 130 32.76 3.53 -11.51
N ILE A 131 31.95 3.82 -10.50
CA ILE A 131 32.40 4.33 -9.20
C ILE A 131 31.78 3.45 -8.12
N SER A 132 32.59 2.87 -7.23
CA SER A 132 32.07 2.10 -6.11
C SER A 132 31.27 3.00 -5.16
N MET A 133 30.28 2.45 -4.45
CA MET A 133 29.55 3.25 -3.46
C MET A 133 30.45 3.74 -2.32
N ALA A 134 31.50 2.98 -1.98
CA ALA A 134 32.48 3.38 -0.97
C ALA A 134 33.28 4.61 -1.42
N ASP A 135 33.77 4.62 -2.67
CA ASP A 135 34.51 5.76 -3.21
C ASP A 135 33.63 6.98 -3.38
N MET A 136 32.39 6.78 -3.86
CA MET A 136 31.41 7.86 -4.00
C MET A 136 31.14 8.51 -2.64
N LYS A 137 30.81 7.73 -1.60
CA LYS A 137 30.57 8.23 -0.24
C LYS A 137 31.80 8.86 0.41
N SER A 138 33.00 8.42 0.06
CA SER A 138 34.24 9.03 0.57
C SER A 138 34.48 10.47 0.09
N GLY A 139 33.80 10.90 -0.98
CA GLY A 139 33.98 12.21 -1.61
C GLY A 139 35.31 12.38 -2.37
N LYS A 140 36.17 11.36 -2.38
CA LYS A 140 37.45 11.38 -3.12
C LYS A 140 37.23 11.46 -4.61
N ILE A 141 36.25 10.71 -5.12
CA ILE A 141 35.84 10.72 -6.52
C ILE A 141 34.58 11.58 -6.65
N ALA A 142 34.62 12.58 -7.53
CA ALA A 142 33.45 13.39 -7.86
C ALA A 142 32.61 12.68 -8.93
N LEU A 143 31.29 12.84 -8.85
CA LEU A 143 30.43 12.49 -9.98
C LEU A 143 30.81 13.37 -11.18
N PRO A 144 30.73 12.85 -12.42
CA PRO A 144 31.06 13.60 -13.64
C PRO A 144 29.94 14.59 -14.00
N TYR A 145 29.54 15.44 -13.06
CA TYR A 145 28.45 16.41 -13.14
C TYR A 145 28.87 17.75 -12.52
N THR A 146 28.39 18.84 -13.09
CA THR A 146 28.61 20.22 -12.64
C THR A 146 27.64 20.59 -11.52
N GLY A 147 28.13 21.30 -10.50
CA GLY A 147 27.31 21.78 -9.39
C GLY A 147 27.00 20.72 -8.32
N ILE A 148 27.67 19.57 -8.36
CA ILE A 148 27.44 18.49 -7.41
C ILE A 148 28.08 18.73 -6.05
N GLU A 149 27.46 18.15 -5.04
CA GLU A 149 28.03 17.94 -3.72
C GLU A 149 28.77 16.57 -3.70
N ARG A 150 30.07 16.58 -3.40
CA ARG A 150 30.87 15.34 -3.29
C ARG A 150 30.39 14.52 -2.08
N GLY A 151 30.43 13.19 -2.19
CA GLY A 151 30.02 12.32 -1.09
C GLY A 151 28.53 12.01 -1.04
N LYS A 152 27.72 12.61 -1.93
CA LYS A 152 26.26 12.55 -1.89
C LYS A 152 25.71 12.15 -3.25
N LEU A 153 24.74 11.24 -3.29
CA LEU A 153 24.10 10.80 -4.54
C LEU A 153 22.70 11.40 -4.69
N PHE A 154 21.92 11.40 -3.62
CA PHE A 154 20.52 11.81 -3.61
C PHE A 154 20.34 13.20 -3.01
N ALA A 155 19.15 13.79 -3.20
CA ALA A 155 18.74 15.06 -2.58
C ALA A 155 19.67 16.26 -2.88
N GLN A 156 20.40 16.24 -3.99
CA GLN A 156 21.23 17.38 -4.40
C GLN A 156 20.38 18.54 -4.95
N GLU A 157 19.22 18.22 -5.52
CA GLU A 157 18.23 19.16 -6.03
C GLU A 157 17.65 20.08 -4.94
N VAL A 158 17.72 19.64 -3.67
CA VAL A 158 17.15 20.34 -2.51
C VAL A 158 17.79 21.72 -2.30
N ALA A 159 19.07 21.89 -2.63
CA ALA A 159 19.77 23.18 -2.54
C ALA A 159 19.11 24.26 -3.41
N TYR A 160 18.49 23.86 -4.52
CA TYR A 160 17.90 24.76 -5.51
C TYR A 160 16.41 25.01 -5.28
N ILE A 161 15.83 24.54 -4.19
CA ILE A 161 14.40 24.72 -3.90
C ILE A 161 14.07 25.32 -2.53
N GLN A 162 15.08 25.79 -1.79
CA GLN A 162 14.93 26.27 -0.41
C GLN A 162 13.92 27.42 -0.27
N ASP A 163 13.91 28.35 -1.22
CA ASP A 163 13.00 29.50 -1.18
C ASP A 163 11.53 29.07 -1.26
N TRP A 164 11.21 28.06 -2.07
CA TRP A 164 9.84 27.52 -2.14
C TRP A 164 9.48 26.69 -0.90
N ILE A 165 10.44 25.95 -0.32
CA ILE A 165 10.23 25.26 0.96
C ILE A 165 9.91 26.28 2.05
N LYS A 166 10.64 27.41 2.10
CA LYS A 166 10.38 28.51 3.02
C LYS A 166 9.00 29.13 2.78
N MET A 167 8.64 29.39 1.52
CA MET A 167 7.31 29.89 1.13
C MET A 167 6.18 28.98 1.64
N VAL A 168 6.32 27.65 1.53
CA VAL A 168 5.33 26.71 2.06
C VAL A 168 5.19 26.83 3.58
N LYS A 169 6.31 26.96 4.31
CA LYS A 169 6.30 27.10 5.77
C LYS A 169 5.66 28.41 6.23
N GLU A 170 5.84 29.49 5.47
CA GLU A 170 5.33 30.82 5.82
C GLU A 170 3.85 31.02 5.44
N LEU A 171 3.47 30.61 4.22
CA LEU A 171 2.13 30.86 3.68
C LEU A 171 1.16 29.70 3.92
N GLY A 172 1.68 28.51 4.22
CA GLY A 172 0.91 27.28 4.32
C GLY A 172 0.54 26.69 2.94
N GLU A 173 0.25 25.39 2.97
CA GLU A 173 0.05 24.57 1.77
C GLU A 173 -1.14 25.03 0.91
N SER A 174 -2.17 25.58 1.53
CA SER A 174 -3.42 25.99 0.87
C SER A 174 -3.35 27.39 0.26
N SER A 175 -2.24 28.13 0.40
CA SER A 175 -2.11 29.48 -0.16
C SER A 175 -2.12 29.44 -1.70
N LYS A 176 -2.57 30.54 -2.33
CA LYS A 176 -2.66 30.61 -3.80
C LYS A 176 -1.29 30.51 -4.45
N GLU A 177 -0.28 31.07 -3.79
CA GLU A 177 1.12 31.10 -4.18
C GLU A 177 1.71 29.69 -4.19
N VAL A 178 1.48 28.92 -3.12
CA VAL A 178 1.93 27.53 -3.04
C VAL A 178 1.16 26.66 -4.05
N GLN A 179 -0.16 26.79 -4.14
CA GLN A 179 -0.97 26.01 -5.09
C GLN A 179 -0.60 26.31 -6.56
N ALA A 180 -0.09 27.51 -6.87
CA ALA A 180 0.39 27.84 -8.21
C ALA A 180 1.60 27.00 -8.65
N LEU A 181 2.35 26.39 -7.72
CA LEU A 181 3.45 25.49 -8.03
C LEU A 181 2.98 24.22 -8.76
N ASP A 182 1.71 23.84 -8.67
CA ASP A 182 1.18 22.66 -9.38
C ASP A 182 1.09 22.86 -10.89
N LYS A 183 1.27 24.10 -11.36
CA LYS A 183 1.32 24.46 -12.79
C LYS A 183 2.74 24.36 -13.38
N MET A 184 3.72 23.99 -12.57
CA MET A 184 5.11 23.81 -12.99
C MET A 184 5.54 22.36 -12.79
N SER A 185 6.41 21.90 -13.67
CA SER A 185 7.13 20.65 -13.52
C SER A 185 8.31 20.80 -12.56
N VAL A 186 8.80 19.68 -12.03
CA VAL A 186 10.04 19.64 -11.25
C VAL A 186 11.23 20.16 -12.07
N ALA A 187 11.30 19.84 -13.37
CA ALA A 187 12.34 20.38 -14.23
C ALA A 187 12.30 21.92 -14.32
N GLU A 188 11.11 22.51 -14.41
CA GLU A 188 10.95 23.97 -14.50
C GLU A 188 11.30 24.68 -13.19
N ILE A 189 10.87 24.15 -12.04
CA ILE A 189 11.18 24.78 -10.76
C ILE A 189 12.67 24.71 -10.43
N LEU A 190 13.35 23.60 -10.76
CA LEU A 190 14.79 23.48 -10.57
C LEU A 190 15.55 24.47 -11.47
N LYS A 191 15.14 24.64 -12.72
CA LYS A 191 15.70 25.68 -13.61
C LYS A 191 15.50 27.08 -13.05
N LYS A 192 14.31 27.38 -12.52
CA LYS A 192 14.01 28.66 -11.85
C LYS A 192 14.88 28.88 -10.60
N GLY A 193 15.23 27.81 -9.89
CA GLY A 193 16.12 27.84 -8.73
C GLY A 193 17.61 27.96 -9.09
N GLY A 194 17.95 27.99 -10.38
CA GLY A 194 19.34 28.08 -10.84
C GLY A 194 20.07 26.73 -10.87
N ALA A 195 19.36 25.60 -10.81
CA ALA A 195 19.99 24.29 -10.92
C ALA A 195 20.67 24.11 -12.29
N PRO A 196 21.94 23.71 -12.33
CA PRO A 196 22.60 23.28 -13.57
C PRO A 196 21.84 22.12 -14.22
N GLN A 197 21.95 22.00 -15.55
CA GLN A 197 21.34 20.87 -16.27
C GLN A 197 21.81 19.52 -15.71
N ASP A 198 23.08 19.44 -15.30
CA ASP A 198 23.66 18.24 -14.67
C ASP A 198 22.96 17.80 -13.38
N ILE A 199 22.43 18.73 -12.57
CA ILE A 199 21.64 18.39 -11.36
C ILE A 199 20.26 17.85 -11.74
N ILE A 200 19.64 18.40 -12.78
CA ILE A 200 18.35 17.93 -13.29
C ILE A 200 18.52 16.53 -13.91
N ASP A 201 19.62 16.30 -14.62
CA ASP A 201 19.97 14.99 -15.18
C ASP A 201 20.23 13.98 -14.07
N LEU A 202 21.03 14.32 -13.05
CA LEU A 202 21.26 13.46 -11.89
C LEU A 202 19.93 13.10 -11.21
N TYR A 203 19.09 14.11 -10.94
CA TYR A 203 17.76 13.90 -10.35
C TYR A 203 16.87 13.00 -11.20
N THR A 204 16.98 13.06 -12.53
CA THR A 204 16.22 12.16 -13.42
C THR A 204 16.51 10.69 -13.13
N PHE A 205 17.77 10.33 -12.85
CA PHE A 205 18.15 8.94 -12.54
C PHE A 205 17.85 8.56 -11.09
N THR A 206 18.18 9.43 -10.14
CA THR A 206 18.02 9.13 -8.71
C THR A 206 16.56 9.14 -8.27
N ASN A 207 15.69 9.91 -8.92
CA ASN A 207 14.25 9.86 -8.65
C ASN A 207 13.50 8.85 -9.55
N ALA A 208 14.12 8.31 -10.60
CA ALA A 208 13.52 7.21 -11.36
C ALA A 208 13.27 5.97 -10.48
N THR A 209 14.10 5.74 -9.46
CA THR A 209 13.92 4.66 -8.48
C THR A 209 12.73 4.92 -7.54
N GLU A 210 12.46 6.18 -7.20
CA GLU A 210 11.43 6.58 -6.23
C GLU A 210 10.06 6.84 -6.87
N SER A 211 10.01 7.73 -7.86
CA SER A 211 8.76 8.20 -8.47
C SER A 211 8.43 7.49 -9.78
N THR A 212 9.38 6.77 -10.38
CA THR A 212 9.21 6.07 -11.67
C THR A 212 8.68 6.98 -12.79
N SER A 213 9.11 8.24 -12.79
CA SER A 213 8.74 9.29 -13.72
C SER A 213 9.92 10.24 -13.95
N VAL A 214 9.82 11.08 -14.98
CA VAL A 214 10.85 12.08 -15.30
C VAL A 214 10.48 13.46 -14.73
N PRO A 215 11.46 14.32 -14.40
CA PRO A 215 11.19 15.60 -13.73
C PRO A 215 10.25 16.54 -14.51
N ALA A 216 10.29 16.49 -15.84
CA ALA A 216 9.40 17.26 -16.71
C ALA A 216 7.91 16.84 -16.63
N LYS A 217 7.60 15.68 -16.04
CA LYS A 217 6.23 15.14 -15.90
C LYS A 217 5.75 15.11 -14.44
N MET A 218 6.54 15.63 -13.52
CA MET A 218 6.23 15.62 -12.09
C MET A 218 5.83 17.01 -11.63
N SER A 219 4.81 17.11 -10.79
CA SER A 219 4.38 18.39 -10.19
C SER A 219 5.47 18.94 -9.27
N ALA A 220 5.83 20.21 -9.48
CA ALA A 220 6.72 20.94 -8.59
C ALA A 220 6.10 21.08 -7.19
N LEU A 221 4.78 21.37 -7.10
CA LEU A 221 4.09 21.42 -5.81
C LEU A 221 4.30 20.14 -5.01
N ASN A 222 4.12 18.97 -5.63
CA ASN A 222 4.31 17.69 -4.94
C ASN A 222 5.74 17.53 -4.40
N MET A 223 6.76 17.91 -5.18
CA MET A 223 8.15 17.85 -4.72
C MET A 223 8.42 18.82 -3.56
N ILE A 224 7.94 20.06 -3.64
CA ILE A 224 8.16 21.06 -2.59
C ILE A 224 7.45 20.64 -1.29
N LEU A 225 6.20 20.17 -1.37
CA LEU A 225 5.45 19.70 -0.19
C LEU A 225 6.10 18.47 0.45
N ALA A 226 6.64 17.55 -0.34
CA ALA A 226 7.37 16.39 0.19
C ALA A 226 8.62 16.85 0.97
N ASN A 227 9.38 17.80 0.42
CA ASN A 227 10.57 18.33 1.08
C ASN A 227 10.27 19.29 2.25
N SER A 228 9.08 19.89 2.31
CA SER A 228 8.68 20.75 3.43
C SER A 228 8.22 19.96 4.65
N LYS A 229 7.69 18.75 4.45
CA LYS A 229 7.11 17.88 5.50
C LYS A 229 8.12 16.88 6.06
N THR A 230 9.04 16.41 5.23
CA THR A 230 9.98 15.36 5.60
C THR A 230 11.09 15.94 6.48
N SER A 231 11.36 15.29 7.61
CA SER A 231 12.67 15.37 8.25
C SER A 231 13.66 14.72 7.28
N ALA A 232 14.53 15.53 6.67
CA ALA A 232 15.56 15.18 5.69
C ALA A 232 15.65 13.68 5.30
N PHE A 233 15.40 13.37 4.01
CA PHE A 233 15.72 12.07 3.43
C PHE A 233 17.12 11.62 3.88
N SER A 234 17.21 10.41 4.43
CA SER A 234 18.47 9.84 4.91
C SER A 234 18.86 8.68 4.00
N GLU A 235 20.04 8.80 3.37
CA GLU A 235 20.66 7.70 2.61
C GLU A 235 21.08 6.51 3.52
N ASN A 236 20.86 6.61 4.83
CA ASN A 236 21.28 5.63 5.83
C ASN A 236 20.10 4.89 6.48
N THR A 237 18.89 4.96 5.91
CA THR A 237 17.81 4.09 6.42
C THR A 237 18.17 2.63 6.18
N VAL A 238 17.88 1.79 7.18
CA VAL A 238 18.12 0.35 7.07
C VAL A 238 16.97 -0.26 6.30
N GLU A 239 17.25 -0.51 5.04
CA GLU A 239 16.33 -1.07 4.07
C GLU A 239 16.32 -2.59 4.20
N GLY A 240 15.14 -3.20 4.07
CA GLY A 240 14.98 -4.62 4.31
C GLY A 240 14.00 -5.31 3.37
N ARG A 241 13.96 -6.63 3.46
CA ARG A 241 13.01 -7.51 2.77
C ARG A 241 12.47 -8.53 3.75
N ILE A 242 11.22 -8.94 3.59
CA ILE A 242 10.68 -10.06 4.36
C ILE A 242 11.37 -11.35 3.86
N PHE A 243 11.98 -12.09 4.77
CA PHE A 243 12.62 -13.37 4.48
C PHE A 243 11.60 -14.36 3.92
N GLY A 244 11.91 -14.98 2.78
CA GLY A 244 10.98 -15.83 2.02
C GLY A 244 10.07 -15.09 1.04
N GLY A 245 10.11 -13.75 1.02
CA GLY A 245 9.42 -12.89 0.07
C GLY A 245 8.40 -11.94 0.69
N ASN A 246 8.33 -10.71 0.18
CA ASN A 246 7.39 -9.67 0.64
C ASN A 246 5.92 -10.06 0.42
N ASP A 247 5.64 -10.95 -0.53
CA ASP A 247 4.30 -11.46 -0.78
C ASP A 247 3.72 -12.33 0.35
N GLN A 248 4.52 -12.70 1.36
CA GLN A 248 4.04 -13.41 2.53
C GLN A 248 3.10 -12.57 3.39
N LEU A 249 3.40 -11.29 3.59
CA LEU A 249 2.54 -10.37 4.36
C LEU A 249 1.09 -10.36 3.82
N PRO A 250 0.83 -10.05 2.53
CA PRO A 250 -0.52 -10.10 2.01
C PRO A 250 -1.13 -11.52 1.97
N LYS A 251 -0.32 -12.57 1.84
CA LYS A 251 -0.81 -13.96 1.91
C LYS A 251 -1.31 -14.31 3.33
N ILE A 252 -0.62 -13.87 4.38
CA ILE A 252 -1.05 -14.10 5.77
C ILE A 252 -2.35 -13.34 6.06
N PHE A 253 -2.46 -12.07 5.64
CA PHE A 253 -3.74 -11.35 5.71
C PHE A 253 -4.87 -12.11 5.02
N ALA A 254 -4.64 -12.56 3.79
CA ALA A 254 -5.64 -13.33 3.05
C ALA A 254 -6.03 -14.63 3.76
N LYS A 255 -5.07 -15.34 4.37
CA LYS A 255 -5.34 -16.53 5.18
C LYS A 255 -6.21 -16.20 6.41
N LYS A 256 -5.92 -15.09 7.11
CA LYS A 256 -6.70 -14.63 8.28
C LYS A 256 -8.11 -14.16 7.91
N LEU A 257 -8.31 -13.64 6.70
CA LEU A 257 -9.63 -13.30 6.16
C LEU A 257 -10.42 -14.52 5.69
N GLY A 258 -9.73 -15.61 5.32
CA GLY A 258 -10.34 -16.89 4.95
C GLY A 258 -11.40 -16.73 3.85
N ASN A 259 -12.64 -17.09 4.16
CA ASN A 259 -13.73 -17.05 3.18
C ASN A 259 -14.25 -15.63 2.87
N ASN A 260 -13.79 -14.60 3.57
CA ASN A 260 -14.25 -13.23 3.33
C ASN A 260 -13.60 -12.61 2.09
N ILE A 261 -12.48 -13.16 1.59
CA ILE A 261 -11.86 -12.76 0.33
C ILE A 261 -12.37 -13.60 -0.83
N LYS A 262 -12.73 -12.92 -1.91
CA LYS A 262 -13.33 -13.52 -3.10
C LYS A 262 -12.58 -13.12 -4.36
N TYR A 263 -11.75 -14.05 -4.83
CA TYR A 263 -10.89 -13.89 -6.01
C TYR A 263 -11.64 -14.05 -7.33
N ASN A 264 -10.98 -13.65 -8.42
CA ASN A 264 -11.50 -13.73 -9.79
C ASN A 264 -12.85 -13.02 -9.98
N ARG A 265 -13.07 -11.95 -9.23
CA ARG A 265 -14.31 -11.16 -9.24
C ARG A 265 -14.01 -9.71 -9.57
N ALA A 266 -13.77 -9.46 -10.85
CA ALA A 266 -13.49 -8.12 -11.36
C ALA A 266 -14.76 -7.26 -11.29
N VAL A 267 -14.73 -6.21 -10.47
CA VAL A 267 -15.82 -5.23 -10.35
C VAL A 267 -15.97 -4.42 -11.64
N GLN A 268 -17.20 -4.23 -12.09
CA GLN A 268 -17.56 -3.53 -13.33
C GLN A 268 -18.40 -2.28 -13.08
N LYS A 269 -19.29 -2.30 -12.06
CA LYS A 269 -20.15 -1.18 -11.70
C LYS A 269 -20.29 -1.08 -10.19
N ILE A 270 -20.33 0.15 -9.68
CA ILE A 270 -20.65 0.47 -8.30
C ILE A 270 -21.81 1.44 -8.33
N MET A 271 -22.89 1.07 -7.65
CA MET A 271 -24.05 1.92 -7.44
C MET A 271 -24.18 2.23 -5.96
N PHE A 272 -24.55 3.46 -5.60
CA PHE A 272 -24.71 3.80 -4.19
C PHE A 272 -25.79 4.86 -3.95
N THR A 273 -26.36 4.79 -2.76
CA THR A 273 -27.23 5.80 -2.14
C THR A 273 -26.65 6.15 -0.76
N ASP A 274 -27.35 6.96 0.02
CA ASP A 274 -26.91 7.33 1.38
C ASP A 274 -26.79 6.12 2.33
N ASN A 275 -27.56 5.05 2.07
CA ASN A 275 -27.70 3.92 2.99
C ASN A 275 -27.24 2.57 2.42
N GLN A 276 -26.99 2.48 1.11
CA GLN A 276 -26.69 1.20 0.46
C GLN A 276 -25.67 1.36 -0.66
N VAL A 277 -24.84 0.34 -0.83
CA VAL A 277 -23.95 0.15 -1.97
C VAL A 277 -24.25 -1.18 -2.63
N THR A 278 -24.38 -1.16 -3.95
CA THR A 278 -24.50 -2.35 -4.79
C THR A 278 -23.28 -2.43 -5.70
N VAL A 279 -22.53 -3.52 -5.61
CA VAL A 279 -21.33 -3.75 -6.41
C VAL A 279 -21.58 -4.89 -7.39
N HIS A 280 -21.47 -4.57 -8.68
CA HIS A 280 -21.58 -5.54 -9.76
C HIS A 280 -20.19 -6.02 -10.17
N PHE A 281 -20.02 -7.32 -10.29
CA PHE A 281 -18.79 -7.96 -10.72
C PHE A 281 -19.08 -9.12 -11.67
N LEU A 282 -18.04 -9.58 -12.36
CA LEU A 282 -18.09 -10.79 -13.16
C LEU A 282 -17.60 -11.98 -12.34
N GLU A 283 -18.33 -13.09 -12.42
CA GLU A 283 -17.93 -14.39 -11.90
C GLU A 283 -18.23 -15.44 -12.96
N ASN A 284 -17.19 -16.13 -13.46
CA ASN A 284 -17.31 -17.12 -14.53
C ASN A 284 -18.06 -16.57 -15.76
N GLY A 285 -17.75 -15.32 -16.15
CA GLY A 285 -18.39 -14.62 -17.27
C GLY A 285 -19.82 -14.15 -17.01
N LYS A 286 -20.43 -14.47 -15.86
CA LYS A 286 -21.78 -14.07 -15.49
C LYS A 286 -21.73 -12.87 -14.56
N ARG A 287 -22.65 -11.93 -14.77
CA ARG A 287 -22.82 -10.82 -13.85
C ARG A 287 -23.41 -11.30 -12.52
N LYS A 288 -22.82 -10.82 -11.44
CA LYS A 288 -23.26 -11.02 -10.06
C LYS A 288 -23.21 -9.70 -9.32
N ASP A 289 -24.09 -9.56 -8.35
CA ASP A 289 -24.23 -8.37 -7.55
C ASP A 289 -24.03 -8.73 -6.06
N VAL A 290 -23.41 -7.84 -5.31
CA VAL A 290 -23.34 -7.90 -3.84
C VAL A 290 -23.78 -6.57 -3.26
N PHE A 291 -24.52 -6.66 -2.16
CA PHE A 291 -25.07 -5.51 -1.44
C PHE A 291 -24.32 -5.33 -0.12
N GLY A 292 -24.18 -4.07 0.30
CA GLY A 292 -23.62 -3.70 1.59
C GLY A 292 -24.06 -2.31 2.01
N SER A 293 -23.79 -1.95 3.26
CA SER A 293 -24.08 -0.63 3.82
C SER A 293 -22.97 0.38 3.53
N ARG A 294 -21.73 -0.10 3.34
CA ARG A 294 -20.54 0.73 3.08
C ARG A 294 -19.62 0.02 2.10
N CYS A 295 -18.80 0.80 1.40
CA CYS A 295 -17.80 0.29 0.47
C CYS A 295 -16.48 1.03 0.61
N VAL A 296 -15.38 0.29 0.65
CA VAL A 296 -14.01 0.81 0.64
C VAL A 296 -13.38 0.51 -0.73
N LEU A 297 -12.98 1.56 -1.45
CA LEU A 297 -12.30 1.44 -2.73
C LEU A 297 -10.79 1.41 -2.52
N ALA A 298 -10.22 0.20 -2.42
CA ALA A 298 -8.79 -0.03 -2.18
C ALA A 298 -8.03 -0.43 -3.46
N MET A 299 -8.42 0.18 -4.59
CA MET A 299 -7.80 -0.05 -5.90
C MET A 299 -7.13 1.22 -6.44
N PRO A 300 -6.10 1.10 -7.30
CA PRO A 300 -5.50 2.24 -7.98
C PRO A 300 -6.53 2.99 -8.85
N LEU A 301 -6.37 4.30 -9.00
CA LEU A 301 -7.26 5.13 -9.84
C LEU A 301 -7.24 4.70 -11.31
N SER A 302 -6.09 4.19 -11.80
CA SER A 302 -5.97 3.65 -13.16
C SER A 302 -6.89 2.44 -13.42
N VAL A 303 -7.22 1.68 -12.37
CA VAL A 303 -8.19 0.58 -12.43
C VAL A 303 -9.60 1.11 -12.21
N LEU A 304 -9.80 1.99 -11.21
CA LEU A 304 -11.10 2.56 -10.87
C LEU A 304 -11.75 3.31 -12.05
N ARG A 305 -10.95 3.96 -12.91
CA ARG A 305 -11.42 4.61 -14.16
C ARG A 305 -12.24 3.70 -15.07
N ARG A 306 -12.01 2.39 -15.00
CA ARG A 306 -12.68 1.38 -15.84
C ARG A 306 -13.97 0.86 -15.22
N VAL A 307 -14.26 1.24 -13.97
CA VAL A 307 -15.47 0.85 -13.24
C VAL A 307 -16.52 1.95 -13.43
N LYS A 308 -17.74 1.55 -13.83
CA LYS A 308 -18.86 2.50 -13.90
C LYS A 308 -19.32 2.88 -12.49
N ILE A 309 -19.31 4.17 -12.17
CA ILE A 309 -19.77 4.71 -10.88
C ILE A 309 -21.11 5.42 -11.08
N ASP A 310 -22.07 5.19 -10.20
CA ASP A 310 -23.46 5.65 -10.35
C ASP A 310 -24.15 5.91 -8.99
N PRO A 311 -24.50 7.15 -8.62
CA PRO A 311 -24.20 8.39 -9.35
C PRO A 311 -22.69 8.65 -9.38
N LEU A 312 -22.24 9.57 -10.23
CA LEU A 312 -20.84 10.01 -10.21
C LEU A 312 -20.49 10.64 -8.86
N PHE A 313 -19.22 10.57 -8.48
CA PHE A 313 -18.69 11.42 -7.41
C PHE A 313 -18.66 12.89 -7.87
N SER A 314 -18.28 13.81 -6.96
CA SER A 314 -18.05 15.21 -7.32
C SER A 314 -17.11 15.35 -8.53
N GLU A 315 -17.30 16.40 -9.32
CA GLU A 315 -16.51 16.64 -10.53
C GLU A 315 -15.00 16.67 -10.24
N SER A 316 -14.57 17.29 -9.14
CA SER A 316 -13.16 17.31 -8.74
C SER A 316 -12.61 15.90 -8.45
N LYS A 317 -13.40 15.04 -7.77
CA LYS A 317 -13.00 13.66 -7.53
C LYS A 317 -12.96 12.86 -8.83
N MET A 318 -13.95 13.06 -9.70
CA MET A 318 -13.99 12.42 -11.02
C MET A 318 -12.83 12.89 -11.92
N HIS A 319 -12.42 14.15 -11.82
CA HIS A 319 -11.25 14.68 -12.51
C HIS A 319 -9.98 13.94 -12.07
N CYS A 320 -9.71 13.85 -10.76
CA CYS A 320 -8.57 13.09 -10.23
C CYS A 320 -8.63 11.62 -10.63
N ILE A 321 -9.81 11.01 -10.51
CA ILE A 321 -10.04 9.62 -10.94
C ILE A 321 -9.67 9.51 -12.40
N ARG A 322 -10.06 10.40 -13.32
CA ARG A 322 -9.80 10.29 -14.76
C ARG A 322 -8.37 10.64 -15.18
N LYS A 323 -7.71 11.57 -14.49
CA LYS A 323 -6.49 12.24 -14.98
C LYS A 323 -5.19 11.86 -14.28
N GLN A 324 -5.22 11.48 -13.00
CA GLN A 324 -3.99 11.14 -12.24
C GLN A 324 -3.08 10.14 -12.99
N ALA A 325 -1.83 10.49 -13.24
CA ALA A 325 -0.87 9.58 -13.85
C ALA A 325 -0.29 8.61 -12.80
N TYR A 326 0.21 7.47 -13.28
CA TYR A 326 1.03 6.56 -12.50
C TYR A 326 2.39 6.46 -13.18
N GLY A 327 3.45 6.29 -12.39
CA GLY A 327 4.77 6.06 -12.95
C GLY A 327 4.86 4.71 -13.67
N HIS A 328 5.86 4.60 -14.52
CA HIS A 328 6.09 3.45 -15.39
C HIS A 328 7.44 2.83 -15.04
N VAL A 329 7.43 1.55 -14.71
CA VAL A 329 8.63 0.83 -14.31
C VAL A 329 8.62 -0.59 -14.87
N MET A 330 9.80 -1.04 -15.28
CA MET A 330 10.08 -2.43 -15.59
C MET A 330 11.11 -2.92 -14.58
N LYS A 331 10.84 -4.09 -14.00
CA LYS A 331 11.75 -4.74 -13.05
C LYS A 331 12.33 -5.98 -13.71
N ILE A 332 13.65 -6.07 -13.71
CA ILE A 332 14.39 -7.20 -14.26
C ILE A 332 15.16 -7.83 -13.11
N ALA A 333 15.04 -9.15 -12.97
CA ALA A 333 15.80 -9.94 -12.03
C ALA A 333 16.58 -11.01 -12.80
N MET A 334 17.86 -11.14 -12.48
CA MET A 334 18.78 -12.04 -13.15
C MET A 334 19.47 -12.91 -12.10
N GLN A 335 19.52 -14.21 -12.34
CA GLN A 335 20.27 -15.17 -11.52
C GLN A 335 21.58 -15.52 -12.23
N TYR A 336 22.65 -15.60 -11.44
CA TYR A 336 23.97 -16.02 -11.89
C TYR A 336 24.43 -17.20 -11.05
N GLY A 337 25.28 -18.06 -11.62
CA GLY A 337 25.84 -19.22 -10.91
C GLY A 337 26.81 -18.85 -9.78
N ARG A 338 27.33 -17.62 -9.78
CA ARG A 338 28.18 -17.05 -8.73
C ARG A 338 28.05 -15.53 -8.67
N ARG A 339 28.40 -14.93 -7.53
CA ARG A 339 28.44 -13.48 -7.32
C ARG A 339 29.76 -12.90 -7.84
N PHE A 340 29.94 -12.88 -9.15
CA PHE A 340 31.18 -12.37 -9.76
C PHE A 340 31.46 -10.90 -9.44
N TRP A 341 30.45 -10.12 -9.05
CA TRP A 341 30.60 -8.73 -8.62
C TRP A 341 31.23 -8.58 -7.23
N ASP A 342 31.34 -9.66 -6.44
CA ASP A 342 32.06 -9.66 -5.16
C ASP A 342 33.56 -9.98 -5.35
N GLU A 343 33.98 -10.36 -6.56
CA GLU A 343 35.38 -10.70 -6.87
C GLU A 343 36.17 -9.43 -7.25
N PRO A 344 37.46 -9.32 -6.86
CA PRO A 344 38.34 -8.29 -7.39
C PRO A 344 38.46 -8.47 -8.91
N GLY A 345 38.00 -7.47 -9.67
CA GLY A 345 38.02 -7.46 -11.13
C GLY A 345 39.41 -7.37 -11.74
#